data_AF-A0A841KKV8-F1
#
_entry.id   AF-A0A841KKV8-F1
#
_cell.length_a   1.000
_cell.length_b   1.000
_cell.length_c   1.000
_cell.angle_alpha   90.00
_cell.angle_beta   90.00
_cell.angle_gamma   90.00
#
_symmetry.space_group_name_H-M   'P 1'
#
loop_
_entity.id
_entity.type
_entity.pdbx_description
1 polymer ?
#
loop_
_entity_poly.entity_id
_entity_poly.type
_entity_poly.pdbx_seq_one_letter_code
_entity_poly.pdbx_strand_id
1 'polypeptide(L)'
;MLSSIIIAGFITMILFVTLENFRRDMTLKHILTVNERLREFISGYLGDLSGFDVFMVKSLRDRIREDFMHQEQIDHFEISMIDSRHLKIAYEIDGTREEVEISTALGKVEITEMTMPEEVEGFE
;
A
#
# COMPACT_ATOMS: atom_id res chain seq x y z
N MET A 1 -41.36 -0.17 24.63
CA MET A 1 -40.60 -1.35 24.14
C MET A 1 -40.17 -1.16 22.70
N LEU A 2 -41.09 -0.97 21.73
CA LEU A 2 -40.72 -0.76 20.32
C LEU A 2 -39.80 0.45 20.09
N SER A 3 -40.10 1.59 20.73
CA SER A 3 -39.28 2.80 20.67
C SER A 3 -37.87 2.61 21.22
N SER A 4 -37.72 1.80 22.27
CA SER A 4 -36.43 1.43 22.87
C SER A 4 -35.58 0.60 21.90
N ILE A 5 -36.21 -0.33 21.17
CA ILE A 5 -35.56 -1.19 20.18
C ILE A 5 -35.09 -0.39 18.97
N ILE A 6 -35.91 0.56 18.49
CA ILE A 6 -35.55 1.44 17.37
C ILE A 6 -34.34 2.31 17.72
N ILE A 7 -34.33 2.90 18.93
CA ILE A 7 -33.21 3.72 19.40
C ILE A 7 -31.92 2.87 19.54
N ALA A 8 -32.02 1.66 20.10
CA ALA A 8 -30.89 0.75 20.20
C ALA A 8 -30.34 0.34 18.82
N GLY A 9 -31.23 0.09 17.85
CA GLY A 9 -30.83 -0.19 16.46
C GLY A 9 -30.08 0.97 15.82
N PHE A 10 -30.57 2.20 16.01
CA PHE A 10 -29.92 3.41 15.50
C PHE A 10 -28.52 3.62 16.11
N ILE A 11 -28.39 3.43 17.43
CA ILE A 11 -27.10 3.55 18.11
C ILE A 11 -26.12 2.49 17.59
N THR A 12 -26.58 1.26 17.40
CA THR A 12 -25.75 0.16 16.88
C THR A 12 -25.28 0.45 15.45
N MET A 13 -26.15 1.00 14.60
CA MET A 13 -25.80 1.42 13.25
C MET A 13 -24.75 2.55 13.25
N ILE A 14 -24.92 3.57 14.08
CA ILE A 14 -23.95 4.68 14.19
C ILE A 14 -22.60 4.17 14.67
N LEU A 15 -22.59 3.27 15.67
CA LEU A 15 -21.37 2.65 16.17
C LEU A 15 -20.67 1.84 15.09
N PHE A 16 -21.41 1.06 14.31
CA PHE A 16 -20.86 0.30 13.19
C PHE A 16 -20.17 1.22 12.16
N VAL A 17 -20.86 2.26 11.69
CA VAL A 17 -20.29 3.23 10.74
C VAL A 17 -19.07 3.94 11.31
N THR A 18 -19.10 4.30 12.59
CA THR A 18 -17.97 4.97 13.25
C THR A 18 -16.76 4.05 13.35
N LEU A 19 -16.97 2.79 13.73
CA LEU A 19 -15.90 1.79 13.83
C LEU A 19 -15.30 1.46 12.46
N GLU A 20 -16.13 1.35 11.42
CA GLU A 20 -15.68 1.09 10.07
C GLU A 20 -14.84 2.26 9.52
N ASN A 21 -15.30 3.50 9.72
CA ASN A 21 -14.53 4.69 9.36
C ASN A 21 -13.21 4.77 10.13
N PHE A 22 -13.20 4.42 11.42
CA PHE A 22 -11.99 4.40 12.22
C PHE A 22 -11.00 3.33 11.73
N ARG A 23 -11.50 2.13 11.38
CA ARG A 23 -10.66 1.08 10.80
C ARG A 23 -10.03 1.55 9.50
N ARG A 24 -10.82 2.14 8.60
CA ARG A 24 -10.33 2.69 7.33
C ARG A 24 -9.26 3.78 7.53
N ASP A 25 -9.47 4.71 8.46
CA ASP A 25 -8.50 5.76 8.77
C ASP A 25 -7.18 5.19 9.30
N MET A 26 -7.25 4.14 10.13
CA MET A 26 -6.06 3.44 10.64
C MET A 26 -5.32 2.70 9.51
N THR A 27 -6.03 2.01 8.62
CA THR A 27 -5.45 1.32 7.46
C THR A 27 -4.74 2.32 6.54
N LEU A 28 -5.35 3.48 6.25
CA LEU A 28 -4.73 4.53 5.45
C LEU A 28 -3.45 5.10 6.09
N LYS A 29 -3.47 5.37 7.40
CA LYS A 29 -2.27 5.82 8.13
C LYS A 29 -1.16 4.77 8.10
N HIS A 30 -1.53 3.50 8.19
CA HIS A 30 -0.58 2.40 8.11
C HIS A 30 0.05 2.33 6.72
N ILE A 31 -0.76 2.37 5.66
CA ILE A 31 -0.30 2.45 4.26
C ILE A 31 0.67 3.60 4.06
N LEU A 32 0.33 4.81 4.52
CA LEU A 32 1.21 5.98 4.41
C LEU A 32 2.56 5.76 5.08
N THR A 33 2.56 5.12 6.27
CA THR A 33 3.79 4.79 7.00
C THR A 33 4.64 3.78 6.23
N VAL A 34 4.00 2.77 5.63
CA VAL A 34 4.67 1.75 4.81
C VAL A 34 5.24 2.37 3.55
N ASN A 35 4.51 3.25 2.87
CA ASN A 35 4.99 4.00 1.70
C ASN A 35 6.21 4.85 2.03
N GLU A 36 6.19 5.59 3.14
CA GLU A 36 7.33 6.42 3.56
C GLU A 36 8.56 5.57 3.85
N ARG A 37 8.41 4.46 4.57
CA ARG A 37 9.52 3.54 4.84
C ARG A 37 10.03 2.83 3.60
N LEU A 38 9.13 2.40 2.71
CA LEU A 38 9.51 1.85 1.40
C LEU A 38 10.31 2.88 0.62
N ARG A 39 9.87 4.15 0.63
CA ARG A 39 10.58 5.24 -0.04
C ARG A 39 11.98 5.46 0.50
N GLU A 40 12.15 5.51 1.81
CA GLU A 40 13.46 5.63 2.44
C GLU A 40 14.34 4.41 2.13
N PHE A 41 13.79 3.20 2.22
CA PHE A 41 14.50 1.96 1.92
C PHE A 41 14.98 1.92 0.48
N ILE A 42 14.09 2.18 -0.48
CA ILE A 42 14.37 2.19 -1.91
C ILE A 42 15.38 3.29 -2.24
N SER A 43 15.21 4.51 -1.70
CA SER A 43 16.15 5.61 -1.94
C SER A 43 17.53 5.32 -1.36
N GLY A 44 17.62 4.68 -0.19
CA GLY A 44 18.89 4.30 0.43
C GLY A 44 19.56 3.10 -0.24
N TYR A 45 18.76 2.11 -0.69
CA TYR A 45 19.25 0.89 -1.32
C TYR A 45 19.62 1.09 -2.79
N LEU A 46 18.84 1.90 -3.51
CA LEU A 46 19.02 2.15 -4.94
C LEU A 46 19.81 3.43 -5.24
N GLY A 47 19.88 4.39 -4.31
CA GLY A 47 20.76 5.57 -4.42
C GLY A 47 20.68 6.28 -5.78
N ASP A 48 21.85 6.56 -6.37
CA ASP A 48 22.02 7.23 -7.67
C ASP A 48 22.09 6.22 -8.85
N LEU A 49 21.45 5.06 -8.75
CA LEU A 49 21.48 4.08 -9.83
C LEU A 49 20.74 4.60 -11.08
N SER A 50 21.38 4.39 -12.23
CA SER A 50 20.86 4.79 -13.54
C SER A 50 19.97 3.75 -14.22
N GLY A 51 19.81 2.59 -13.58
CA GLY A 51 18.91 1.52 -14.03
C GLY A 51 18.89 0.31 -13.10
N PHE A 52 17.94 -0.58 -13.37
CA PHE A 52 17.67 -1.80 -12.61
C PHE A 52 18.07 -3.04 -13.39
N ASP A 53 18.66 -4.01 -12.70
CA ASP A 53 18.89 -5.36 -13.22
C ASP A 53 18.07 -6.40 -12.45
N VAL A 54 17.84 -7.57 -13.07
CA VAL A 54 17.01 -8.64 -12.52
C VAL A 54 17.53 -9.19 -11.17
N PHE A 55 18.84 -9.30 -10.97
CA PHE A 55 19.45 -9.73 -9.70
C PHE A 55 19.29 -8.68 -8.61
N MET A 56 19.35 -7.40 -8.98
CA MET A 56 19.12 -6.28 -8.09
C MET A 56 17.66 -6.25 -7.61
N VAL A 57 16.72 -6.42 -8.53
CA VAL A 57 15.28 -6.53 -8.24
C VAL A 57 14.98 -7.73 -7.38
N LYS A 58 15.62 -8.88 -7.66
CA LYS A 58 15.50 -10.08 -6.82
C LYS A 58 15.99 -9.82 -5.40
N SER A 59 17.15 -9.16 -5.26
CA SER A 59 17.73 -8.84 -3.95
C SER A 59 16.88 -7.83 -3.17
N LEU A 60 16.32 -6.83 -3.88
CA LEU A 60 15.39 -5.86 -3.33
C LEU A 60 14.14 -6.56 -2.79
N ARG A 61 13.56 -7.47 -3.58
CA ARG A 61 12.39 -8.26 -3.18
C ARG A 61 12.67 -9.11 -1.95
N ASP A 62 13.81 -9.78 -1.90
CA ASP A 62 14.15 -10.66 -0.79
C ASP A 62 14.35 -9.85 0.51
N ARG A 63 14.99 -8.67 0.44
CA ARG A 63 15.13 -7.76 1.60
C ARG A 63 13.82 -7.13 2.05
N ILE A 64 12.99 -6.63 1.12
CA ILE A 64 11.69 -6.07 1.49
C ILE A 64 10.81 -7.16 2.12
N ARG A 65 10.91 -8.39 1.64
CA ARG A 65 10.20 -9.52 2.24
C ARG A 65 10.67 -9.81 3.67
N GLU A 66 11.96 -9.67 3.96
CA GLU A 66 12.51 -9.88 5.30
C GLU A 66 12.11 -8.73 6.25
N ASP A 67 12.26 -7.48 5.81
CA ASP A 67 12.08 -6.30 6.66
C ASP A 67 10.61 -5.89 6.82
N PHE A 68 9.79 -5.97 5.76
CA PHE A 68 8.45 -5.39 5.75
C PHE A 68 7.33 -6.43 5.95
N MET A 69 7.41 -7.63 5.36
CA MET A 69 6.33 -8.61 5.51
C MET A 69 6.17 -9.11 6.95
N HIS A 70 7.24 -9.09 7.75
CA HIS A 70 7.18 -9.53 9.16
C HIS A 70 6.81 -8.41 10.13
N GLN A 71 7.09 -7.15 9.79
CA GLN A 71 6.90 -6.02 10.71
C GLN A 71 5.61 -5.25 10.44
N GLU A 72 5.18 -5.14 9.19
CA GLU A 72 4.15 -4.18 8.76
C GLU A 72 2.82 -4.85 8.35
N GLN A 73 2.60 -6.12 8.70
CA GLN A 73 1.34 -6.85 8.43
C GLN A 73 0.90 -6.77 6.94
N ILE A 74 1.87 -6.89 6.03
CA ILE A 74 1.62 -6.94 4.60
C ILE A 74 1.16 -8.36 4.23
N ASP A 75 -0.06 -8.49 3.72
CA ASP A 75 -0.67 -9.78 3.36
C ASP A 75 -0.12 -10.32 2.04
N HIS A 76 0.13 -9.41 1.09
CA HIS A 76 0.67 -9.73 -0.23
C HIS A 76 1.72 -8.72 -0.65
N PHE A 77 2.76 -9.19 -1.34
CA PHE A 77 3.84 -8.34 -1.82
C PHE A 77 4.44 -8.88 -3.12
N GLU A 78 4.50 -8.03 -4.14
CA GLU A 78 5.03 -8.33 -5.46
C GLU A 78 5.92 -7.19 -5.96
N ILE A 79 7.06 -7.55 -6.58
CA ILE A 79 7.90 -6.59 -7.31
C ILE A 79 8.03 -7.07 -8.75
N SER A 80 7.67 -6.20 -9.68
CA SER A 80 7.75 -6.42 -11.12
C SER A 80 8.65 -5.39 -11.77
N MET A 81 9.60 -5.85 -12.60
CA MET A 81 10.41 -4.97 -13.45
C MET A 81 9.67 -4.74 -14.76
N ILE A 82 9.26 -3.50 -15.01
CA ILE A 82 8.61 -3.10 -16.27
C ILE A 82 9.67 -2.97 -17.35
N ASP A 83 10.75 -2.25 -17.04
CA ASP A 83 11.93 -2.13 -17.88
C ASP A 83 13.19 -1.84 -17.03
N SER A 84 14.32 -1.55 -17.66
CA SER A 84 15.59 -1.26 -16.98
C SER A 84 15.60 0.03 -16.16
N ARG A 85 14.52 0.82 -16.12
CA ARG A 85 14.39 2.11 -15.42
C ARG A 85 13.09 2.24 -14.63
N HIS A 86 12.14 1.34 -14.84
CA HIS A 86 10.83 1.33 -14.21
C HIS A 86 10.61 0.02 -13.45
N LEU A 87 10.38 0.15 -12.15
CA LEU A 87 9.96 -0.91 -11.26
C LEU A 87 8.56 -0.62 -10.74
N LYS A 88 7.78 -1.68 -10.54
CA LYS A 88 6.48 -1.62 -9.89
C LYS A 88 6.51 -2.50 -8.65
N ILE A 89 6.11 -1.93 -7.52
CA ILE A 89 5.89 -2.66 -6.27
C ILE A 89 4.40 -2.64 -6.00
N ALA A 90 3.79 -3.81 -5.84
CA ALA A 90 2.41 -3.95 -5.43
C ALA A 90 2.37 -4.64 -4.07
N TYR A 91 1.56 -4.12 -3.15
CA TYR A 91 1.40 -4.73 -1.83
C TYR A 91 -0.02 -4.56 -1.31
N GLU A 92 -0.41 -5.40 -0.35
CA GLU A 92 -1.77 -5.42 0.22
C GLU A 92 -1.72 -5.38 1.75
N ILE A 93 -2.54 -4.51 2.35
CA ILE A 93 -2.71 -4.38 3.81
C ILE A 93 -4.21 -4.34 4.10
N ASP A 94 -4.72 -5.29 4.89
CA ASP A 94 -6.13 -5.35 5.33
C ASP A 94 -7.12 -5.26 4.15
N GLY A 95 -6.81 -5.99 3.06
CA GLY A 95 -7.62 -6.01 1.83
C GLY A 95 -7.48 -4.78 0.93
N THR A 96 -6.67 -3.80 1.30
CA THR A 96 -6.38 -2.61 0.47
C THR A 96 -5.09 -2.83 -0.30
N ARG A 97 -5.19 -2.87 -1.63
CA ARG A 97 -4.06 -3.03 -2.54
C ARG A 97 -3.51 -1.67 -2.97
N GLU A 98 -2.21 -1.48 -2.78
CA GLU A 98 -1.47 -0.30 -3.18
C GLU A 98 -0.42 -0.66 -4.23
N GLU A 99 -0.23 0.24 -5.20
CA GLU A 99 0.76 0.08 -6.24
C GLU A 99 1.67 1.31 -6.28
N VAL A 100 2.96 1.05 -6.20
CA VAL A 100 4.01 2.05 -6.18
C VAL A 100 4.87 1.86 -7.41
N GLU A 101 4.91 2.86 -8.29
CA GLU A 101 5.84 2.89 -9.41
C GLU A 101 7.11 3.63 -9.00
N ILE A 102 8.25 2.99 -9.24
CA ILE A 102 9.57 3.52 -9.01
C ILE A 102 10.23 3.72 -10.37
N SER A 103 10.56 4.97 -10.70
CA SER A 103 11.31 5.28 -11.92
C SER A 103 12.68 5.89 -11.59
N THR A 104 13.69 5.54 -12.37
CA THR A 104 15.00 6.21 -12.34
C THR A 104 15.03 7.28 -13.43
N ALA A 105 14.27 8.35 -13.24
CA ALA A 105 14.39 9.54 -14.08
C ALA A 105 15.55 10.39 -13.56
N LEU A 106 16.56 10.65 -14.39
CA LEU A 106 17.68 11.55 -14.10
C LEU A 106 18.54 11.18 -12.86
N GLY A 107 18.63 9.89 -12.51
CA GLY A 107 19.44 9.43 -11.37
C GLY A 107 18.79 9.70 -10.01
N LYS A 108 17.48 10.00 -9.97
CA LYS A 108 16.69 10.03 -8.74
C LYS A 108 15.55 9.02 -8.84
N VAL A 109 15.32 8.34 -7.73
CA VAL A 109 14.20 7.43 -7.53
C VAL A 109 12.95 8.27 -7.32
N GLU A 110 12.08 8.33 -8.32
CA GLU A 110 10.75 8.94 -8.21
C GLU A 110 9.72 7.85 -7.92
N ILE A 111 9.02 8.02 -6.79
CA ILE A 111 7.99 7.11 -6.30
C ILE A 111 6.64 7.76 -6.58
N THR A 112 5.90 7.20 -7.53
CA THR A 112 4.53 7.62 -7.83
C THR A 112 3.58 6.62 -7.20
N GLU A 113 2.83 7.05 -6.18
CA GLU A 113 1.72 6.27 -5.64
C GLU A 113 0.62 6.21 -6.69
N MET A 114 0.32 5.01 -7.19
CA MET A 114 -0.86 4.75 -7.99
C MET A 114 -1.91 4.15 -7.08
N THR A 115 -2.70 5.00 -6.44
CA THR A 115 -3.96 4.55 -5.84
C THR A 115 -4.84 4.07 -7.00
N MET A 116 -5.13 2.76 -7.06
CA MET A 116 -6.13 2.29 -8.01
C MET A 116 -7.42 3.07 -7.74
N PRO A 117 -8.02 3.73 -8.74
CA PRO A 117 -9.36 4.26 -8.55
C PRO A 117 -10.24 3.07 -8.18
N GLU A 118 -10.93 3.17 -7.04
CA GLU A 118 -12.03 2.26 -6.67
C GLU A 118 -12.80 1.99 -7.96
N GLU A 119 -12.85 0.72 -8.38
CA GLU A 119 -13.69 0.30 -9.50
C GLU A 119 -15.06 0.88 -9.20
N VAL A 120 -15.45 1.88 -9.99
CA VAL A 120 -16.81 2.37 -9.98
C VAL A 120 -17.61 1.16 -10.43
N GLU A 121 -18.22 0.48 -9.47
CA GLU A 121 -19.33 -0.45 -9.70
C GLU A 121 -20.35 0.32 -10.54
N GLY A 122 -20.19 0.21 -11.85
CA GLY A 122 -21.21 0.54 -12.82
C GLY A 122 -22.25 -0.57 -12.72
N PHE A 123 -23.19 -0.34 -11.82
CA PHE A 123 -24.50 -0.99 -11.81
C PHE A 123 -25.11 -0.98 -13.22
N GLU A 124 -25.56 -2.17 -13.62
CA GLU A 124 -26.62 -2.51 -14.60
C GLU A 124 -26.56 -1.96 -16.04
#